data_AF-A0A317H4D5-F1
#
_entry.id   AF-A0A317H4D5-F1
#
_cell.length_a   1.000
_cell.length_b   1.000
_cell.length_c   1.000
_cell.angle_alpha   90.00
_cell.angle_beta   90.00
_cell.angle_gamma   90.00
#
_symmetry.space_group_name_H-M   'P 1'
#
loop_
_entity.id
_entity.type
_entity.pdbx_description
1 polymer ?
#
loop_
_entity_poly.entity_id
_entity_poly.type
_entity_poly.pdbx_seq_one_letter_code
_entity_poly.pdbx_strand_id
1 'polypeptide(L)'
;AKTNIDCAAAQEAGQLVFISDRDSLLVNKHFDPYHLLSTHQTFIAQALREGWKAVRISMDMTWLTSDIATPEQVLKYEAASDAVFTFQNAPIIALMHYDYSKLPGVLVVEMLKLHPIAVVGKFIKRNPYYLNSEQYLLKILRGNRDKGHVVAV
;
A
#
# COMPACT_ATOMS: atom_id res chain seq x y z
N ALA A 1 7.52 20.66 18.87
CA ALA A 1 8.56 20.00 19.66
C ALA A 1 9.56 19.37 18.70
N LYS A 2 10.87 19.67 18.82
CA LYS A 2 11.89 18.91 18.09
C LYS A 2 11.97 17.55 18.77
N THR A 3 11.57 16.49 18.07
CA THR A 3 11.77 15.12 18.53
C THR A 3 13.27 14.93 18.70
N ASN A 4 13.73 14.48 19.86
CA ASN A 4 15.16 14.27 20.18
C ASN A 4 15.73 13.04 19.43
N ILE A 5 15.43 12.95 18.14
CA ILE A 5 15.76 11.85 17.23
C ILE A 5 16.87 12.36 16.32
N ASP A 6 18.01 11.69 16.35
CA ASP A 6 19.13 11.96 15.45
C ASP A 6 18.93 11.24 14.12
N CYS A 7 18.34 11.94 13.15
CA CYS A 7 18.11 11.38 11.81
C CYS A 7 19.42 11.13 11.05
N ALA A 8 20.45 11.95 11.27
CA ALA A 8 21.71 11.82 10.54
C ALA A 8 22.43 10.54 10.95
N ALA A 9 22.56 10.29 12.26
CA ALA A 9 23.11 9.04 12.77
C ALA A 9 22.29 7.81 12.34
N ALA A 10 20.96 7.92 12.30
CA ALA A 10 20.10 6.84 11.83
C ALA A 10 20.29 6.54 10.32
N GLN A 11 20.56 7.55 9.49
CA GLN A 11 20.89 7.35 8.08
C GLN A 11 22.27 6.71 7.90
N GLU A 12 23.28 7.19 8.62
CA GLU A 12 24.64 6.64 8.57
C GLU A 12 24.69 5.17 9.00
N ALA A 13 23.90 4.82 10.03
CA ALA A 13 23.76 3.44 10.49
C ALA A 13 22.87 2.55 9.59
N GLY A 14 22.27 3.09 8.52
CA GLY A 14 21.34 2.37 7.64
C GLY A 14 19.95 2.10 8.24
N GLN A 15 19.66 2.62 9.43
CA GLN A 15 18.35 2.47 10.10
C GLN A 15 17.25 3.33 9.45
N LEU A 16 17.63 4.43 8.79
CA LEU A 16 16.74 5.33 8.06
C LEU A 16 17.22 5.46 6.62
N VAL A 17 16.40 5.03 5.67
CA VAL A 17 16.68 5.14 4.23
C VAL A 17 15.65 6.06 3.60
N PHE A 18 16.12 7.07 2.86
CA PHE A 18 15.27 7.92 2.04
C PHE A 18 15.33 7.44 0.60
N ILE A 19 14.16 7.10 0.05
CA ILE A 19 13.99 6.81 -1.37
C ILE A 19 13.28 8.02 -1.96
N SER A 20 14.05 8.95 -2.53
CA SER A 20 13.51 10.17 -3.15
C SER A 20 13.16 9.97 -4.62
N ASP A 21 13.77 8.96 -5.26
CA ASP A 21 13.53 8.64 -6.66
C ASP A 21 12.51 7.50 -6.80
N ARG A 22 11.37 7.84 -7.41
CA ARG A 22 10.30 6.89 -7.69
C ARG A 22 10.56 6.01 -8.90
N ASP A 23 11.55 6.32 -9.75
CA ASP A 23 11.78 5.57 -10.98
C ASP A 23 12.15 4.10 -10.67
N SER A 24 12.81 3.85 -9.54
CA SER A 24 13.07 2.50 -9.03
C SER A 24 11.79 1.71 -8.68
N LEU A 25 10.69 2.40 -8.38
CA LEU A 25 9.39 1.83 -8.03
C LEU A 25 8.48 1.60 -9.25
N LEU A 26 8.93 2.00 -10.44
CA LEU A 26 8.15 1.95 -11.68
C LEU A 26 8.84 1.05 -12.72
N VAL A 27 8.05 0.50 -13.64
CA VAL A 27 8.54 -0.25 -14.80
C VAL A 27 8.31 0.60 -16.04
N ASN A 28 9.38 1.03 -16.70
CA ASN A 28 9.32 1.92 -17.87
C ASN A 28 8.46 3.18 -17.61
N LYS A 29 8.57 3.77 -16.41
CA LYS A 29 7.76 4.93 -15.94
C LYS A 29 6.27 4.65 -15.73
N HIS A 30 5.84 3.40 -15.83
CA HIS A 30 4.48 2.98 -15.52
C HIS A 30 4.42 2.20 -14.20
N PHE A 31 3.29 2.30 -13.52
CA PHE A 31 3.06 1.53 -12.32
C PHE A 31 2.79 0.06 -12.65
N ASP A 32 3.53 -0.82 -11.99
CA ASP A 32 3.27 -2.26 -11.97
C ASP A 32 3.07 -2.73 -10.53
N PRO A 33 1.89 -3.30 -10.19
CA PRO A 33 1.59 -3.78 -8.84
C PRO A 33 2.57 -4.82 -8.29
N TYR A 34 3.04 -5.74 -9.14
CA TYR A 34 3.91 -6.83 -8.72
C TYR A 34 5.36 -6.39 -8.59
N HIS A 35 5.80 -5.43 -9.41
CA HIS A 35 7.11 -4.80 -9.28
C HIS A 35 7.25 -4.09 -7.93
N LEU A 36 6.27 -3.25 -7.56
CA LEU A 36 6.33 -2.56 -6.28
C LEU A 36 6.26 -3.54 -5.09
N LEU A 37 5.37 -4.54 -5.17
CA LEU A 37 5.26 -5.58 -4.15
C LEU A 37 6.57 -6.36 -3.97
N SER A 38 7.20 -6.80 -5.06
CA SER A 38 8.47 -7.51 -5.02
C SER A 38 9.63 -6.64 -4.54
N THR A 39 9.59 -5.33 -4.81
CA THR A 39 10.55 -4.35 -4.29
C THR A 39 10.48 -4.29 -2.76
N HIS A 40 9.28 -4.23 -2.19
CA HIS A 40 9.10 -4.30 -0.74
C HIS A 40 9.58 -5.63 -0.14
N GLN A 41 9.24 -6.76 -0.77
CA GLN A 41 9.69 -8.08 -0.29
C GLN A 41 11.21 -8.20 -0.29
N THR A 42 11.86 -7.73 -1.36
CA THR A 42 13.33 -7.67 -1.47
C THR A 42 13.92 -6.83 -0.35
N PHE A 43 13.35 -5.67 -0.09
CA PHE A 43 13.82 -4.76 0.96
C PHE A 43 13.65 -5.36 2.36
N ILE A 44 12.51 -5.99 2.65
CA ILE A 44 12.28 -6.71 3.92
C ILE A 44 13.32 -7.82 4.08
N ALA A 45 13.51 -8.66 3.05
CA ALA A 45 14.47 -9.75 3.11
C ALA A 45 15.91 -9.26 3.31
N GLN A 46 16.28 -8.15 2.68
CA GLN A 46 17.58 -7.50 2.88
C GLN A 46 17.74 -7.02 4.34
N ALA A 47 16.77 -6.28 4.85
CA ALA A 47 16.84 -5.77 6.22
C ALA A 47 16.99 -6.90 7.26
N LEU A 48 16.26 -8.00 7.08
CA LEU A 48 16.40 -9.17 7.95
C LEU A 48 17.79 -9.82 7.86
N ARG A 49 18.38 -9.93 6.65
CA ARG A 49 19.75 -10.44 6.47
C ARG A 49 20.81 -9.56 7.12
N GLU A 50 20.58 -8.25 7.15
CA GLU A 50 21.46 -7.27 7.80
C GLU A 50 21.31 -7.26 9.34
N GLY A 51 20.39 -8.05 9.89
CA GLY A 51 20.18 -8.20 11.34
C GLY A 51 19.10 -7.30 11.93
N TRP A 52 18.34 -6.58 11.09
CA TRP A 52 17.18 -5.82 11.56
C TRP A 52 16.01 -6.73 11.90
N LYS A 53 15.16 -6.31 12.83
CA LYS A 53 14.01 -7.11 13.31
C LYS A 53 12.76 -6.96 12.45
N ALA A 54 12.59 -5.80 11.82
CA ALA A 54 11.40 -5.45 11.05
C ALA A 54 11.68 -4.20 10.20
N VAL A 55 10.82 -3.99 9.20
CA VAL A 55 10.81 -2.79 8.37
C VAL A 55 9.60 -1.90 8.72
N ARG A 56 9.82 -0.58 8.71
CA ARG A 56 8.72 0.40 8.74
C ARG A 56 8.79 1.24 7.47
N ILE A 57 7.68 1.34 6.76
CA ILE A 57 7.57 2.12 5.52
C ILE A 57 6.59 3.27 5.76
N SER A 58 6.98 4.46 5.32
CA SER A 58 6.09 5.59 5.14
C SER A 58 6.21 6.00 3.69
N MET A 59 5.17 5.78 2.89
CA MET A 59 5.21 5.98 1.45
C MET A 59 4.16 7.01 1.03
N ASP A 60 4.61 8.06 0.34
CA ASP A 60 3.72 8.95 -0.39
C ASP A 60 3.24 8.24 -1.66
N MET A 61 1.92 8.07 -1.79
CA MET A 61 1.26 7.42 -2.92
C MET A 61 0.57 8.43 -3.85
N THR A 62 0.83 9.73 -3.68
CA THR A 62 0.26 10.80 -4.52
C THR A 62 0.65 10.65 -6.00
N TRP A 63 1.69 9.87 -6.30
CA TRP A 63 2.05 9.54 -7.67
C TRP A 63 1.03 8.65 -8.37
N LEU A 64 0.10 7.98 -7.68
CA LEU A 64 -0.99 7.20 -8.27
C LEU A 64 -2.07 8.03 -8.99
N THR A 65 -1.79 9.29 -9.31
CA THR A 65 -2.65 10.14 -10.14
C THR A 65 -2.63 9.72 -11.61
N SER A 66 -3.64 10.18 -12.35
CA SER A 66 -4.22 9.69 -13.62
C SER A 66 -3.31 9.29 -14.79
N ASP A 67 -2.00 9.45 -14.70
CA ASP A 67 -1.09 9.31 -15.84
C ASP A 67 -0.17 8.08 -15.77
N ILE A 68 0.04 7.51 -14.57
CA ILE A 68 1.01 6.42 -14.38
C ILE A 68 0.42 5.12 -13.84
N ALA A 69 -0.82 5.15 -13.32
CA ALA A 69 -1.52 4.00 -12.76
C ALA A 69 -3.02 4.07 -13.06
N THR A 70 -3.64 2.91 -13.31
CA THR A 70 -5.10 2.79 -13.32
C THR A 70 -5.63 2.45 -11.92
N PRO A 71 -6.89 2.81 -11.59
CA PRO A 71 -7.51 2.42 -10.32
C PRO A 71 -7.45 0.91 -10.04
N GLU A 72 -7.58 0.08 -11.08
CA GLU A 72 -7.51 -1.38 -10.96
C GLU A 72 -6.10 -1.86 -10.59
N GLN A 73 -5.05 -1.22 -11.13
CA GLN A 73 -3.68 -1.55 -10.74
C GLN A 73 -3.44 -1.22 -9.27
N VAL A 74 -3.92 -0.04 -8.80
CA VAL A 74 -3.82 0.35 -7.40
C VAL A 74 -4.49 -0.67 -6.49
N LEU A 75 -5.75 -1.03 -6.79
CA LEU A 75 -6.49 -2.01 -5.99
C LEU A 75 -5.86 -3.40 -6.03
N LYS A 76 -5.26 -3.81 -7.15
CA LYS A 76 -4.50 -5.06 -7.23
C LYS A 76 -3.28 -5.03 -6.32
N TYR A 77 -2.52 -3.94 -6.31
CA TYR A 77 -1.36 -3.78 -5.43
C TYR A 77 -1.78 -3.82 -3.95
N GLU A 78 -2.81 -3.07 -3.56
CA GLU A 78 -3.29 -3.02 -2.18
C GLU A 78 -3.78 -4.40 -1.69
N ALA A 79 -4.58 -5.09 -2.51
CA ALA A 79 -5.07 -6.42 -2.18
C ALA A 79 -3.94 -7.46 -2.13
N ALA A 80 -2.97 -7.40 -3.04
CA ALA A 80 -1.82 -8.29 -2.99
C ALA A 80 -0.91 -7.99 -1.79
N SER A 81 -0.76 -6.72 -1.42
CA SER A 81 0.03 -6.28 -0.27
C SER A 81 -0.57 -6.76 1.04
N ASP A 82 -1.88 -6.66 1.22
CA ASP A 82 -2.54 -7.22 2.41
C ASP A 82 -2.38 -8.75 2.49
N ALA A 83 -2.44 -9.45 1.35
CA ALA A 83 -2.26 -10.91 1.29
C ALA A 83 -0.82 -11.34 1.62
N VAL A 84 0.17 -10.55 1.20
CA VAL A 84 1.58 -10.87 1.46
C VAL A 84 1.98 -10.42 2.86
N PHE A 85 1.64 -9.21 3.28
CA PHE A 85 2.18 -8.62 4.50
C PHE A 85 1.35 -8.96 5.73
N THR A 86 0.02 -8.81 5.65
CA THR A 86 -0.87 -9.06 6.78
C THR A 86 -1.07 -10.55 6.98
N PHE A 87 -1.43 -11.28 5.93
CA PHE A 87 -1.78 -12.70 6.06
C PHE A 87 -0.57 -13.61 6.30
N GLN A 88 0.59 -13.33 5.70
CA GLN A 88 1.81 -14.10 5.96
C GLN A 88 2.60 -13.59 7.17
N ASN A 89 2.04 -12.62 7.92
CA ASN A 89 2.61 -12.05 9.14
C ASN A 89 4.06 -11.57 8.93
N ALA A 90 4.31 -10.90 7.80
CA ALA A 90 5.62 -10.37 7.46
C ALA A 90 6.02 -9.28 8.48
N PRO A 91 7.31 -9.14 8.83
CA PRO A 91 7.78 -8.18 9.83
C PRO A 91 7.86 -6.76 9.24
N ILE A 92 6.72 -6.24 8.80
CA ILE A 92 6.58 -4.91 8.19
C ILE A 92 5.40 -4.15 8.80
N ILE A 93 5.57 -2.85 8.96
CA ILE A 93 4.47 -1.90 9.17
C ILE A 93 4.56 -0.86 8.05
N ALA A 94 3.52 -0.75 7.21
CA ALA A 94 3.46 0.23 6.15
C ALA A 94 2.40 1.29 6.44
N LEU A 95 2.77 2.55 6.28
CA LEU A 95 1.88 3.70 6.31
C LEU A 95 1.85 4.30 4.89
N MET A 96 0.71 4.14 4.23
CA MET A 96 0.51 4.57 2.85
C MET A 96 -0.27 5.89 2.85
N HIS A 97 0.30 6.94 2.25
CA HIS A 97 -0.29 8.27 2.23
C HIS A 97 -0.96 8.54 0.89
N TYR A 98 -2.26 8.82 0.92
CA TYR A 98 -3.04 9.12 -0.27
C TYR A 98 -3.60 10.53 -0.21
N ASP A 99 -3.50 11.26 -1.32
CA ASP A 99 -4.24 12.51 -1.51
C ASP A 99 -5.65 12.19 -2.03
N TYR A 100 -6.60 12.02 -1.11
CA TYR A 100 -7.98 11.69 -1.45
C TYR A 100 -8.68 12.78 -2.28
N SER A 101 -8.15 14.01 -2.33
CA SER A 101 -8.71 15.08 -3.16
C SER A 101 -8.44 14.90 -4.66
N LYS A 102 -7.44 14.06 -5.00
CA LYS A 102 -7.02 13.76 -6.37
C LYS A 102 -7.45 12.39 -6.86
N LEU A 103 -8.02 11.56 -5.98
CA LEU A 103 -8.45 10.20 -6.31
C LEU A 103 -9.96 10.15 -6.56
N PRO A 104 -10.43 9.27 -7.47
CA PRO A 104 -11.86 8.99 -7.60
C PRO A 104 -12.43 8.50 -6.26
N GLY A 105 -13.57 9.04 -5.83
CA GLY A 105 -14.17 8.68 -4.52
C GLY A 105 -14.44 7.19 -4.34
N VAL A 106 -14.81 6.49 -5.43
CA VAL A 106 -14.97 5.03 -5.43
C VAL A 106 -13.66 4.31 -5.09
N LEU A 107 -12.54 4.76 -5.65
CA LEU A 107 -11.22 4.20 -5.38
C LEU A 107 -10.83 4.39 -3.92
N VAL A 108 -11.08 5.58 -3.35
CA VAL A 108 -10.81 5.86 -1.93
C VAL A 108 -11.58 4.91 -1.01
N VAL A 109 -12.86 4.67 -1.31
CA VAL A 109 -13.71 3.73 -0.54
C VAL A 109 -13.20 2.29 -0.65
N GLU A 110 -12.77 1.85 -1.84
CA GLU A 110 -12.20 0.51 -2.01
C GLU A 110 -10.85 0.36 -1.30
N MET A 111 -9.95 1.35 -1.38
CA MET A 111 -8.67 1.36 -0.67
C MET A 111 -8.85 1.30 0.85
N LEU A 112 -9.83 2.04 1.40
CA LEU A 112 -10.11 2.00 2.83
C LEU A 112 -10.44 0.57 3.27
N LYS A 113 -11.23 -0.19 2.51
CA LYS A 113 -11.56 -1.58 2.85
C LYS A 113 -10.35 -2.50 2.91
N LEU A 114 -9.22 -2.14 2.30
CA LEU A 114 -8.00 -2.95 2.31
C LEU A 114 -7.02 -2.56 3.43
N HIS A 115 -7.37 -1.57 4.27
CA HIS A 115 -6.52 -1.11 5.38
C HIS A 115 -7.16 -1.37 6.74
N PRO A 116 -6.48 -2.08 7.67
CA PRO A 116 -7.00 -2.35 9.01
C PRO A 116 -7.04 -1.11 9.91
N ILE A 117 -6.21 -0.09 9.62
CA ILE A 117 -6.17 1.19 10.33
C ILE A 117 -6.29 2.30 9.30
N ALA A 118 -7.20 3.25 9.55
CA ALA A 118 -7.37 4.43 8.72
C ALA A 118 -6.95 5.69 9.48
N VAL A 119 -6.18 6.55 8.81
CA VAL A 119 -5.82 7.88 9.29
C VAL A 119 -6.47 8.91 8.37
N VAL A 120 -7.42 9.68 8.89
CA VAL A 120 -8.13 10.72 8.13
C VAL A 120 -8.07 12.02 8.89
N GLY A 121 -7.33 12.99 8.35
CA GLY A 121 -7.03 14.25 9.04
C GLY A 121 -6.31 13.98 10.36
N LYS A 122 -6.96 14.30 11.48
CA LYS A 122 -6.42 14.10 12.84
C LYS A 122 -6.91 12.81 13.52
N PHE A 123 -7.75 12.03 12.83
CA PHE A 123 -8.39 10.86 13.41
C PHE A 123 -7.68 9.58 13.00
N ILE A 124 -7.33 8.76 13.98
CA ILE A 124 -6.79 7.40 13.79
C ILE A 124 -7.84 6.43 14.34
N LYS A 125 -8.30 5.50 13.50
CA LYS A 125 -9.29 4.49 13.89
C LYS A 125 -8.91 3.13 13.33
N ARG A 126 -9.17 2.08 14.11
CA ARG A 126 -9.31 0.73 13.54
C ARG A 126 -10.49 0.78 12.57
N ASN A 127 -10.28 0.31 11.36
CA ASN A 127 -11.27 0.43 10.31
C ASN A 127 -12.32 -0.68 10.46
N PRO A 128 -13.59 -0.35 10.77
CA PRO A 128 -14.64 -1.35 10.92
C PRO A 128 -15.07 -1.98 9.57
N TYR A 129 -14.65 -1.39 8.45
CA TYR A 129 -14.95 -1.87 7.10
C TYR A 129 -13.78 -2.61 6.45
N TYR A 130 -12.72 -2.91 7.21
CA TYR A 130 -11.59 -3.68 6.72
C TYR A 130 -12.03 -5.09 6.31
N LEU A 131 -11.60 -5.48 5.12
CA LEU A 131 -11.73 -6.80 4.53
C LEU A 131 -10.31 -7.30 4.30
N ASN A 132 -10.00 -8.49 4.79
CA ASN A 132 -8.77 -9.14 4.36
C ASN A 132 -8.84 -9.47 2.87
N SER A 133 -7.69 -9.77 2.28
CA SER A 133 -7.55 -10.01 0.84
C SER A 133 -8.49 -11.08 0.29
N GLU A 134 -8.74 -12.16 1.05
CA GLU A 134 -9.68 -13.23 0.66
C GLU A 134 -11.13 -12.70 0.61
N GLN A 135 -11.57 -12.01 1.66
CA GLN A 135 -12.89 -11.41 1.75
C GLN A 135 -13.12 -10.37 0.66
N TYR A 136 -12.10 -9.55 0.39
CA TYR A 136 -12.14 -8.53 -0.65
C TYR A 136 -12.25 -9.16 -2.05
N LEU A 137 -11.47 -10.21 -2.34
CA LEU A 137 -11.56 -10.93 -3.60
C LEU A 137 -12.94 -11.58 -3.79
N LEU A 138 -13.48 -12.23 -2.76
CA LEU A 138 -14.83 -12.82 -2.81
C LEU A 138 -15.91 -11.76 -3.12
N LYS A 139 -15.77 -10.55 -2.54
CA LYS A 139 -16.68 -9.44 -2.81
C LYS A 139 -16.64 -8.98 -4.27
N ILE A 140 -15.44 -8.85 -4.85
CA ILE A 140 -15.27 -8.50 -6.26
C ILE A 140 -15.90 -9.56 -7.16
N LEU A 141 -15.61 -10.85 -6.90
CA LEU A 141 -16.13 -11.96 -7.70
C LEU A 141 -17.66 -12.03 -7.67
N ARG A 142 -18.28 -11.79 -6.51
CA ARG A 142 -19.75 -11.72 -6.37
C ARG A 142 -20.33 -10.52 -7.12
N GLY A 143 -19.78 -9.33 -6.92
CA GLY A 143 -20.25 -8.11 -7.61
C GLY A 143 -20.15 -8.21 -9.14
N ASN A 144 -19.16 -8.92 -9.67
CA ASN A 144 -19.05 -9.16 -11.11
C ASN A 144 -20.09 -10.16 -11.63
N ARG A 145 -20.46 -11.18 -10.86
CA ARG A 145 -21.55 -12.11 -11.23
C ARG A 145 -22.89 -11.40 -11.32
N ASP A 146 -23.16 -10.49 -10.39
CA ASP A 146 -24.42 -9.73 -10.35
C ASP A 146 -24.49 -8.73 -11.52
N LYS A 147 -23.38 -8.06 -11.85
CA LYS A 147 -23.30 -7.19 -13.06
C LYS A 147 -23.46 -7.96 -14.37
N GLY A 148 -22.98 -9.21 -14.43
CA GLY A 148 -23.15 -10.08 -15.59
C GLY A 148 -24.60 -10.52 -15.84
N HIS A 149 -25.45 -10.52 -14.81
CA HIS A 149 -26.88 -10.83 -14.95
C HIS A 149 -27.75 -9.66 -15.42
N VAL A 150 -27.25 -8.41 -15.33
CA VAL A 150 -28.02 -7.21 -15.70
C VAL A 150 -27.98 -6.91 -17.20
N VAL A 151 -27.15 -7.61 -17.99
CA VAL A 151 -27.00 -7.38 -19.45
C VAL A 151 -27.86 -8.35 -20.29
N ALA A 152 -28.75 -9.12 -19.66
CA ALA A 152 -29.69 -10.00 -20.36
C ALA A 152 -31.14 -9.56 -20.12
N VAL A 153 -31.53 -8.43 -20.72
CA VAL A 153 -32.94 -8.08 -21.02
C VAL A 153 -32.99 -7.38 -22.37
#